data_AF-A0A1C6AT37-F1
#
_entry.id   AF-A0A1C6AT37-F1
#
_cell.length_a   1.000
_cell.length_b   1.000
_cell.length_c   1.000
_cell.angle_alpha   90.00
_cell.angle_beta   90.00
_cell.angle_gamma   90.00
#
_symmetry.space_group_name_H-M   'P 1'
#
loop_
_entity.id
_entity.type
_entity.pdbx_description
1 polymer ?
#
loop_
_entity_poly.entity_id
_entity_poly.type
_entity_poly.pdbx_seq_one_letter_code
_entity_poly.pdbx_strand_id
1 'polypeptide(L)'
;MADVKISDSIVYIGVDDKDIDLFESQYEVPNGVSYNSYLILDEKIAVMDTADMRVSDKWFENLEKALNGAVPDYLIVSHLEPDHAGNIKKAADKYPEMKIVVNSKSETMLPQFFEISADRLLIVKEGDELSLGSHTLQFFMAPMVHWPEVMVEYEKSEKILFSADGFGKFGALDTDEDWACEARRYYFNIVGKYGAQVQALLKKASALDIQTICPLHGPILKENLEYYIGKYMTWSSYEPEDKGILIAYASIHGNTAKAAKKLKEILESKGAEKVAITDLARDDMAEAIEDAFRYDRMILAAASYDAGVFPCMEDFLHHLKSKAYQKRTVGLLENGSWAPSAARTMKAVVEQMKNVSIVEPVVTIKSTMKDSDIENMEKLADAIINA
;
A
#
# COMPACT_ATOMS: atom_id res chain seq x y z
N MET A 1 -12.75 20.52 7.01
CA MET A 1 -11.40 20.06 7.35
C MET A 1 -11.38 19.82 8.83
N ALA A 2 -11.10 18.58 9.26
CA ALA A 2 -10.60 18.39 10.62
C ALA A 2 -9.38 19.31 10.78
N ASP A 3 -9.30 20.10 11.85
CA ASP A 3 -8.14 20.93 12.13
C ASP A 3 -6.96 20.00 12.47
N VAL A 4 -6.22 19.55 11.45
CA VAL A 4 -5.05 18.69 11.63
C VAL A 4 -3.89 19.58 12.07
N LYS A 5 -3.81 19.85 13.36
CA LYS A 5 -2.72 20.64 13.93
C LYS A 5 -1.44 19.79 14.05
N ILE A 6 -0.41 20.18 13.31
CA ILE A 6 0.92 19.56 13.40
C ILE A 6 1.73 20.31 14.46
N SER A 7 1.99 21.59 14.20
CA SER A 7 2.59 22.53 15.13
C SER A 7 2.14 23.96 14.78
N ASP A 8 2.75 24.97 15.38
CA ASP A 8 2.50 26.37 15.02
C ASP A 8 3.27 26.78 13.75
N SER A 9 4.40 26.14 13.46
CA SER A 9 5.25 26.42 12.29
C SER A 9 4.95 25.51 11.11
N ILE A 10 4.43 24.30 11.36
CA ILE A 10 4.17 23.29 10.34
C ILE A 10 2.66 23.12 10.20
N VAL A 11 2.14 23.45 9.03
CA VAL A 11 0.71 23.58 8.75
C VAL A 11 0.30 22.56 7.70
N TYR A 12 -0.80 21.85 7.95
CA TYR A 12 -1.43 21.00 6.96
C TYR A 12 -2.18 21.84 5.92
N ILE A 13 -1.88 21.64 4.63
CA ILE A 13 -2.52 22.31 3.50
C ILE A 13 -3.12 21.35 2.47
N GLY A 14 -3.16 20.05 2.81
CA GLY A 14 -3.74 19.00 1.96
C GLY A 14 -5.25 19.06 1.82
N VAL A 15 -5.81 18.10 1.07
CA VAL A 15 -7.23 18.05 0.72
C VAL A 15 -7.74 16.61 0.71
N ASP A 16 -8.92 16.39 1.30
CA ASP A 16 -9.68 15.14 1.12
C ASP A 16 -10.43 15.18 -0.21
N ASP A 17 -10.20 14.20 -1.08
CA ASP A 17 -11.03 13.92 -2.25
C ASP A 17 -11.99 12.80 -1.91
N LYS A 18 -13.27 13.15 -1.76
CA LYS A 18 -14.36 12.20 -1.48
C LYS A 18 -15.16 11.85 -2.73
N ASP A 19 -14.86 12.49 -3.85
CA ASP A 19 -15.54 12.30 -5.12
C ASP A 19 -14.77 11.32 -6.03
N ILE A 20 -13.58 10.89 -5.61
CA ILE A 20 -12.81 9.83 -6.28
C ILE A 20 -13.48 8.47 -6.06
N ASP A 21 -13.68 7.74 -7.16
CA ASP A 21 -14.20 6.37 -7.15
C ASP A 21 -13.08 5.33 -7.15
N LEU A 22 -12.03 5.57 -7.95
CA LEU A 22 -10.87 4.69 -8.09
C LEU A 22 -9.54 5.44 -7.90
N PHE A 23 -8.77 5.04 -6.88
CA PHE A 23 -7.38 5.47 -6.74
C PHE A 23 -6.47 4.71 -7.74
N GLU A 24 -5.51 5.40 -8.36
CA GLU A 24 -4.72 4.90 -9.51
C GLU A 24 -5.57 4.32 -10.66
N SER A 25 -6.84 4.70 -10.75
CA SER A 25 -7.83 4.08 -11.66
C SER A 25 -8.01 2.56 -11.47
N GLN A 26 -7.68 2.02 -10.28
CA GLN A 26 -7.72 0.58 -10.00
C GLN A 26 -8.33 0.22 -8.65
N TYR A 27 -8.07 0.99 -7.59
CA TYR A 27 -8.47 0.62 -6.23
C TYR A 27 -9.73 1.36 -5.80
N GLU A 28 -10.77 0.63 -5.41
CA GLU A 28 -12.00 1.22 -4.88
C GLU A 28 -11.70 1.94 -3.56
N VAL A 29 -12.11 3.20 -3.46
CA VAL A 29 -11.88 4.04 -2.27
C VAL A 29 -13.21 4.66 -1.81
N PRO A 30 -14.13 3.85 -1.24
CA PRO A 30 -15.49 4.30 -0.92
C PRO A 30 -15.53 5.44 0.10
N ASN A 31 -14.46 5.59 0.88
CA ASN A 31 -14.27 6.65 1.87
C ASN A 31 -13.35 7.76 1.38
N GLY A 32 -13.09 7.83 0.07
CA GLY A 32 -12.19 8.79 -0.56
C GLY A 32 -10.72 8.54 -0.27
N VAL A 33 -9.90 9.55 -0.55
CA VAL A 33 -8.47 9.58 -0.22
C VAL A 33 -8.08 10.98 0.22
N SER A 34 -7.06 11.10 1.06
CA SER A 34 -6.44 12.39 1.33
C SER A 34 -5.20 12.59 0.47
N TYR A 35 -5.05 13.79 -0.09
CA TYR A 35 -3.82 14.28 -0.72
C TYR A 35 -3.15 15.24 0.25
N ASN A 36 -2.25 14.72 1.06
CA ASN A 36 -1.58 15.49 2.08
C ASN A 36 -0.46 16.33 1.47
N SER A 37 -0.37 17.57 1.94
CA SER A 37 0.70 18.50 1.63
C SER A 37 0.88 19.41 2.84
N TYR A 38 2.11 19.86 3.06
CA TYR A 38 2.50 20.55 4.29
C TYR A 38 3.22 21.85 3.97
N LEU A 39 3.08 22.84 4.85
CA LEU A 39 3.79 24.11 4.76
C LEU A 39 4.63 24.31 6.01
N ILE A 40 5.93 24.55 5.84
CA ILE A 40 6.85 24.91 6.92
C ILE A 40 7.07 26.42 6.86
N LEU A 41 6.62 27.12 7.90
CA LEU A 41 6.75 28.56 8.09
C LEU A 41 7.99 28.85 8.94
N ASP A 42 8.97 29.51 8.32
CA ASP A 42 10.23 29.93 8.96
C ASP A 42 10.80 31.16 8.23
N GLU A 43 12.06 31.52 8.48
CA GLU A 43 12.80 32.54 7.71
C GLU A 43 12.77 32.24 6.20
N LYS A 44 12.78 30.95 5.84
CA LYS A 44 12.53 30.43 4.51
C LYS A 44 11.32 29.50 4.54
N ILE A 45 10.38 29.73 3.64
CA ILE A 45 9.12 28.97 3.60
C ILE A 45 9.26 27.80 2.62
N ALA A 46 8.94 26.60 3.10
CA ALA A 46 8.96 25.37 2.29
C ALA A 46 7.56 24.77 2.17
N VAL A 47 7.14 24.50 0.93
CA VAL A 47 5.98 23.68 0.60
C VAL A 47 6.46 22.25 0.41
N MET A 48 5.84 21.29 1.10
CA MET A 48 6.14 19.86 1.01
C MET A 48 5.11 19.21 0.08
N ASP A 49 5.57 18.82 -1.10
CA ASP A 49 4.80 18.26 -2.21
C ASP A 49 3.58 19.09 -2.59
N THR A 50 2.86 18.66 -3.61
CA THR A 50 1.60 19.27 -4.01
C THR A 50 0.46 18.26 -3.82
N ALA A 51 -0.56 18.34 -4.66
CA ALA A 51 -1.70 17.43 -4.61
C ALA A 51 -2.16 17.12 -6.03
N ASP A 52 -3.14 16.22 -6.15
CA ASP A 52 -3.75 15.86 -7.41
C ASP A 52 -4.39 17.07 -8.10
N MET A 53 -4.44 17.05 -9.43
CA MET A 53 -5.14 18.07 -10.20
C MET A 53 -6.63 18.17 -9.87
N ARG A 54 -7.26 17.08 -9.42
CA ARG A 54 -8.66 17.00 -8.98
C ARG A 54 -8.97 17.95 -7.82
N VAL A 55 -8.01 18.17 -6.93
CA VAL A 55 -8.12 19.04 -5.75
C VAL A 55 -7.32 20.34 -5.87
N SER A 56 -6.84 20.66 -7.07
CA SER A 56 -5.95 21.79 -7.37
C SER A 56 -6.42 23.12 -6.76
N ASP A 57 -7.66 23.51 -7.03
CA ASP A 57 -8.20 24.80 -6.56
C ASP A 57 -8.24 24.84 -5.04
N LYS A 58 -8.67 23.74 -4.41
CA LYS A 58 -8.77 23.66 -2.95
C LYS A 58 -7.42 23.65 -2.26
N TRP A 59 -6.44 22.96 -2.83
CA TRP A 59 -5.06 22.97 -2.34
C TRP A 59 -4.44 24.37 -2.42
N PHE A 60 -4.64 25.10 -3.53
CA PHE A 60 -4.17 26.48 -3.64
C PHE A 60 -4.86 27.43 -2.66
N GLU A 61 -6.16 27.28 -2.42
CA GLU A 61 -6.86 28.05 -1.37
C GLU A 61 -6.24 27.82 0.02
N ASN A 62 -5.94 26.56 0.36
CA ASN A 62 -5.32 26.20 1.64
C ASN A 62 -3.91 26.77 1.75
N LEU A 63 -3.10 26.64 0.68
CA LEU A 63 -1.75 27.19 0.60
C LEU A 63 -1.76 28.72 0.76
N GLU A 64 -2.59 29.44 0.01
CA GLU A 64 -2.67 30.91 0.09
C GLU A 64 -3.10 31.39 1.48
N LYS A 65 -4.09 30.70 2.08
CA LYS A 65 -4.55 31.01 3.43
C LYS A 65 -3.42 30.82 4.45
N ALA A 66 -2.64 29.74 4.33
CA ALA A 66 -1.54 29.45 5.25
C ALA A 66 -0.34 30.40 5.04
N LEU A 67 -0.06 30.79 3.79
CA LEU A 67 0.98 31.79 3.47
C LEU A 67 0.64 33.19 3.97
N ASN A 68 -0.64 33.56 4.02
CA ASN A 68 -1.11 34.88 4.48
C ASN A 68 -0.35 36.06 3.82
N GLY A 69 -0.13 35.97 2.51
CA GLY A 69 0.59 36.97 1.71
C GLY A 69 2.11 36.81 1.66
N ALA A 70 2.69 35.85 2.39
CA ALA A 70 4.08 35.45 2.20
C ALA A 70 4.29 34.70 0.88
N VAL A 71 5.55 34.64 0.43
CA VAL A 71 5.94 33.93 -0.80
C VAL A 71 6.82 32.74 -0.42
N PRO A 72 6.53 31.52 -0.89
CA PRO A 72 7.35 30.35 -0.60
C PRO A 72 8.71 30.43 -1.30
N ASP A 73 9.76 30.04 -0.58
CA ASP A 73 11.13 29.95 -1.11
C ASP A 73 11.37 28.60 -1.79
N TYR A 74 10.79 27.53 -1.27
CA TYR A 74 11.03 26.15 -1.72
C TYR A 74 9.74 25.38 -1.97
N LEU A 75 9.74 24.56 -3.02
CA LEU A 75 8.85 23.41 -3.17
C LEU A 75 9.71 22.15 -3.09
N ILE A 76 9.54 21.36 -2.04
CA ILE A 76 10.18 20.06 -1.88
C ILE A 76 9.35 19.03 -2.63
N VAL A 77 9.99 18.29 -3.54
CA VAL A 77 9.35 17.25 -4.35
C VAL A 77 9.90 15.91 -3.90
N SER A 78 9.22 15.27 -2.95
CA SER A 78 9.59 13.97 -2.40
C SER A 78 9.26 12.84 -3.38
N HIS A 79 8.21 13.02 -4.19
CA HIS A 79 7.70 12.06 -5.16
C HIS A 79 7.08 12.75 -6.39
N LEU A 80 7.29 12.18 -7.59
CA LEU A 80 6.80 12.75 -8.85
C LEU A 80 5.47 12.16 -9.35
N GLU A 81 4.82 11.25 -8.61
CA GLU A 81 3.53 10.71 -9.05
C GLU A 81 2.47 11.82 -9.12
N PRO A 82 1.63 11.86 -10.19
CA PRO A 82 0.77 13.02 -10.46
C PRO A 82 -0.23 13.39 -9.37
N ASP A 83 -0.57 12.48 -8.47
CA ASP A 83 -1.48 12.70 -7.36
C ASP A 83 -0.86 13.51 -6.19
N HIS A 84 0.47 13.67 -6.21
CA HIS A 84 1.22 14.59 -5.33
C HIS A 84 2.04 15.63 -6.09
N ALA A 85 2.30 15.40 -7.37
CA ALA A 85 3.10 16.27 -8.23
C ALA A 85 2.27 17.11 -9.21
N GLY A 86 0.95 16.87 -9.31
CA GLY A 86 0.09 17.41 -10.35
C GLY A 86 0.05 18.94 -10.42
N ASN A 87 0.36 19.62 -9.31
CA ASN A 87 0.35 21.07 -9.23
C ASN A 87 1.75 21.72 -9.27
N ILE A 88 2.84 20.96 -9.43
CA ILE A 88 4.22 21.50 -9.44
C ILE A 88 4.35 22.66 -10.45
N LYS A 89 3.94 22.46 -11.71
CA LYS A 89 4.05 23.50 -12.74
C LYS A 89 3.23 24.74 -12.41
N LYS A 90 1.98 24.56 -11.95
CA LYS A 90 1.10 25.68 -11.56
C LYS A 90 1.71 26.47 -10.39
N ALA A 91 2.26 25.79 -9.39
CA ALA A 91 2.90 26.43 -8.25
C ALA A 91 4.18 27.16 -8.66
N ALA A 92 5.00 26.54 -9.51
CA ALA A 92 6.22 27.15 -10.06
C ALA A 92 5.90 28.41 -10.89
N ASP A 93 4.83 28.42 -11.69
CA ASP A 93 4.43 29.59 -12.48
C ASP A 93 3.92 30.73 -11.60
N LYS A 94 3.16 30.39 -10.55
CA LYS A 94 2.59 31.35 -9.60
C LYS A 94 3.67 32.01 -8.73
N TYR A 95 4.67 31.24 -8.34
CA TYR A 95 5.79 31.70 -7.51
C TYR A 95 7.11 31.58 -8.30
N PRO A 96 7.44 32.55 -9.17
CA PRO A 96 8.56 32.42 -10.11
C PRO A 96 9.94 32.33 -9.44
N GLU A 97 10.09 32.91 -8.25
CA GLU A 97 11.35 32.89 -7.48
C GLU A 97 11.53 31.61 -6.66
N MET A 98 10.48 30.80 -6.49
CA MET A 98 10.51 29.55 -5.71
C MET A 98 11.46 28.55 -6.37
N LYS A 99 12.37 27.96 -5.58
CA LYS A 99 13.24 26.87 -6.01
C LYS A 99 12.54 25.53 -5.84
N ILE A 100 12.76 24.62 -6.79
CA ILE A 100 12.19 23.27 -6.75
C ILE A 100 13.28 22.33 -6.27
N VAL A 101 13.12 21.81 -5.06
CA VAL A 101 14.09 20.92 -4.44
C VAL A 101 13.80 19.49 -4.85
N VAL A 102 14.78 18.87 -5.52
CA VAL A 102 14.67 17.56 -6.15
C VAL A 102 15.93 16.75 -5.88
N ASN A 103 15.90 15.43 -6.03
CA ASN A 103 17.13 14.65 -6.16
C ASN A 103 17.53 14.46 -7.63
N SER A 104 18.68 13.83 -7.88
CA SER A 104 19.20 13.61 -9.23
C SER A 104 18.27 12.76 -10.12
N LYS A 105 17.48 11.86 -9.53
CA LYS A 105 16.54 11.04 -10.28
C LYS A 105 15.28 11.81 -10.64
N SER A 106 14.75 12.60 -9.70
CA SER A 106 13.67 13.55 -9.95
C SER A 106 14.08 14.59 -11.01
N GLU A 107 15.30 15.13 -10.96
CA GLU A 107 15.83 16.04 -11.99
C GLU A 107 15.74 15.44 -13.40
N THR A 108 16.06 14.16 -13.54
CA THR A 108 16.02 13.45 -14.83
C THR A 108 14.58 13.17 -15.29
N MET A 109 13.65 12.99 -14.36
CA MET A 109 12.25 12.60 -14.63
C MET A 109 11.33 13.81 -14.81
N LEU A 110 11.57 14.88 -14.08
CA LEU A 110 10.73 16.08 -14.05
C LEU A 110 10.40 16.65 -15.45
N PRO A 111 11.35 16.74 -16.41
CA PRO A 111 11.06 17.24 -17.76
C PRO A 111 10.09 16.38 -18.57
N GLN A 112 9.82 15.13 -18.15
CA GLN A 112 8.84 14.25 -18.79
C GLN A 112 7.40 14.66 -18.45
N PHE A 113 7.22 15.34 -17.31
CA PHE A 113 5.92 15.78 -16.82
C PHE A 113 5.72 17.29 -16.99
N PHE A 114 6.76 18.09 -16.74
CA PHE A 114 6.64 19.54 -16.65
C PHE A 114 7.82 20.27 -17.29
N GLU A 115 7.52 21.37 -17.97
CA GLU A 115 8.55 22.29 -18.46
C GLU A 115 8.97 23.26 -17.34
N ILE A 116 10.05 22.94 -16.64
CA ILE A 116 10.63 23.78 -15.58
C ILE A 116 12.09 24.06 -15.91
N SER A 117 12.49 25.33 -15.81
CA SER A 117 13.85 25.74 -16.11
C SER A 117 14.84 25.14 -15.11
N ALA A 118 15.96 24.59 -15.61
CA ALA A 118 16.94 23.86 -14.80
C ALA A 118 17.59 24.73 -13.71
N ASP A 119 17.71 26.05 -13.92
CA ASP A 119 18.25 27.00 -12.92
C ASP A 119 17.33 27.22 -11.71
N ARG A 120 16.08 26.73 -11.79
CA ARG A 120 15.15 26.70 -10.64
C ARG A 120 15.32 25.46 -9.78
N LEU A 121 16.04 24.44 -10.26
CA LEU A 121 16.20 23.19 -9.53
C LEU A 121 17.32 23.32 -8.50
N LEU A 122 17.04 22.86 -7.28
CA LEU A 122 18.03 22.66 -6.23
C LEU A 122 18.16 21.15 -6.02
N ILE A 123 19.32 20.60 -6.37
CA ILE A 123 19.54 19.16 -6.37
C ILE A 123 20.15 18.73 -5.03
N VAL A 124 19.43 17.90 -4.27
CA VAL A 124 19.88 17.33 -2.99
C VAL A 124 20.34 15.88 -3.15
N LYS A 125 21.21 15.45 -2.25
CA LYS A 125 21.73 14.08 -2.15
C LYS A 125 21.39 13.48 -0.79
N GLU A 126 21.65 12.18 -0.67
CA GLU A 126 21.54 11.47 0.60
C GLU A 126 22.31 12.19 1.72
N GLY A 127 21.60 12.54 2.78
CA GLY A 127 22.13 13.17 3.99
C GLY A 127 22.35 14.69 3.89
N ASP A 128 22.13 15.31 2.71
CA ASP A 128 22.19 16.76 2.57
C ASP A 128 21.19 17.44 3.50
N GLU A 129 21.50 18.67 3.90
CA GLU A 129 20.65 19.48 4.77
C GLU A 129 20.26 20.80 4.09
N LEU A 130 19.00 21.20 4.27
CA LEU A 130 18.47 22.50 3.86
C LEU A 130 17.93 23.22 5.10
N SER A 131 18.65 24.26 5.52
CA SER A 131 18.19 25.12 6.62
C SER A 131 17.15 26.11 6.13
N LEU A 132 16.05 26.18 6.87
CA LEU A 132 14.95 27.13 6.65
C LEU A 132 14.99 28.31 7.64
N GLY A 133 15.93 28.30 8.59
CA GLY A 133 15.94 29.18 9.75
C GLY A 133 16.05 28.33 11.02
N SER A 134 14.99 28.31 11.82
CA SER A 134 14.87 27.43 13.00
C SER A 134 14.68 25.95 12.67
N HIS A 135 14.13 25.64 11.50
CA HIS A 135 13.92 24.31 10.96
C HIS A 135 15.05 23.92 10.01
N THR A 136 15.40 22.64 9.99
CA THR A 136 16.35 22.08 9.03
C THR A 136 15.84 20.76 8.51
N LEU A 137 15.66 20.66 7.19
CA LEU A 137 15.33 19.42 6.50
C LEU A 137 16.60 18.64 6.19
N GLN A 138 16.61 17.35 6.47
CA GLN A 138 17.64 16.40 6.02
C GLN A 138 17.02 15.38 5.06
N PHE A 139 17.67 15.14 3.92
CA PHE A 139 17.11 14.32 2.84
C PHE A 139 17.63 12.88 2.84
N PHE A 140 16.75 11.90 2.67
CA PHE A 140 17.11 10.48 2.57
C PHE A 140 16.48 9.88 1.31
N MET A 141 17.29 9.23 0.47
CA MET A 141 16.78 8.60 -0.75
C MET A 141 16.07 7.29 -0.41
N ALA A 142 14.89 7.10 -0.97
CA ALA A 142 14.02 5.94 -0.78
C ALA A 142 13.65 5.28 -2.13
N PRO A 143 14.62 4.91 -2.97
CA PRO A 143 14.35 4.45 -4.32
C PRO A 143 13.50 3.18 -4.32
N MET A 144 12.49 3.17 -5.18
CA MET A 144 11.46 2.12 -5.31
C MET A 144 10.57 1.97 -4.07
N VAL A 145 10.35 3.05 -3.31
CA VAL A 145 9.33 3.11 -2.24
C VAL A 145 8.28 4.17 -2.61
N HIS A 146 7.49 4.04 -3.70
CA HIS A 146 7.47 2.94 -4.68
C HIS A 146 8.08 3.30 -6.04
N TRP A 147 8.41 4.57 -6.30
CA TRP A 147 9.05 5.02 -7.54
C TRP A 147 10.57 5.21 -7.39
N PRO A 148 11.35 5.20 -8.49
CA PRO A 148 12.81 5.26 -8.42
C PRO A 148 13.36 6.57 -7.85
N GLU A 149 12.62 7.68 -7.95
CA GLU A 149 13.02 8.99 -7.48
C GLU A 149 12.58 9.32 -6.06
N VAL A 150 11.81 8.47 -5.39
CA VAL A 150 11.28 8.82 -4.08
C VAL A 150 12.41 9.16 -3.09
N MET A 151 12.22 10.26 -2.37
CA MET A 151 13.00 10.64 -1.20
C MET A 151 12.07 10.95 -0.02
N VAL A 152 12.62 10.98 1.18
CA VAL A 152 11.92 11.38 2.40
C VAL A 152 12.73 12.44 3.13
N GLU A 153 12.06 13.29 3.90
CA GLU A 153 12.68 14.39 4.62
C GLU A 153 12.49 14.24 6.12
N TYR A 154 13.57 14.43 6.85
CA TYR A 154 13.53 14.53 8.31
C TYR A 154 13.72 15.98 8.72
N GLU A 155 12.71 16.55 9.37
CA GLU A 155 12.79 17.87 9.99
C GLU A 155 13.36 17.72 11.41
N LYS A 156 14.53 18.32 11.64
CA LYS A 156 15.36 18.04 12.82
C LYS A 156 14.84 18.67 14.11
N SER A 157 14.15 19.80 14.04
CA SER A 157 13.79 20.60 15.22
C SER A 157 12.56 20.03 15.94
N GLU A 158 11.52 19.67 15.19
CA GLU A 158 10.29 19.06 15.66
C GLU A 158 10.25 17.54 15.49
N LYS A 159 11.30 16.95 14.89
CA LYS A 159 11.49 15.50 14.78
C LYS A 159 10.42 14.82 13.91
N ILE A 160 10.12 15.43 12.77
CA ILE A 160 9.06 14.99 11.86
C ILE A 160 9.69 14.29 10.66
N LEU A 161 9.18 13.11 10.32
CA LEU A 161 9.48 12.44 9.06
C LEU A 161 8.35 12.73 8.06
N PHE A 162 8.64 13.47 6.99
CA PHE A 162 7.80 13.53 5.80
C PHE A 162 8.13 12.31 4.94
N SER A 163 7.20 11.36 4.85
CA SER A 163 7.51 9.98 4.45
C SER A 163 7.15 9.63 3.01
N ALA A 164 6.85 10.62 2.17
CA ALA A 164 6.19 10.41 0.88
C ALA A 164 4.97 9.48 1.07
N ASP A 165 4.78 8.48 0.22
CA ASP A 165 3.72 7.46 0.35
C ASP A 165 3.92 6.49 1.51
N GLY A 166 5.14 6.43 2.06
CA GLY A 166 5.44 5.62 3.22
C GLY A 166 4.50 5.96 4.37
N PHE A 167 3.98 4.93 5.05
CA PHE A 167 3.02 5.01 6.14
C PHE A 167 1.61 5.52 5.79
N GLY A 168 1.31 5.72 4.51
CA GLY A 168 -0.02 6.10 4.05
C GLY A 168 -1.08 5.00 4.20
N LYS A 169 -2.34 5.42 4.09
CA LYS A 169 -3.51 4.54 3.96
C LYS A 169 -4.51 5.13 2.95
N PHE A 170 -5.38 4.28 2.42
CA PHE A 170 -6.61 4.76 1.77
C PHE A 170 -7.60 5.37 2.80
N GLY A 171 -8.52 6.20 2.32
CA GLY A 171 -9.50 6.91 3.13
C GLY A 171 -9.16 8.40 3.34
N ALA A 172 -10.20 9.24 3.34
CA ALA A 172 -10.12 10.63 3.75
C ALA A 172 -9.78 10.76 5.26
N LEU A 173 -9.32 11.93 5.69
CA LEU A 173 -8.86 12.17 7.07
C LEU A 173 -9.97 12.15 8.13
N ASP A 174 -11.21 12.39 7.74
CA ASP A 174 -12.35 12.44 8.66
C ASP A 174 -13.09 11.09 8.78
N THR A 175 -12.49 10.00 8.27
CA THR A 175 -13.04 8.65 8.38
C THR A 175 -12.61 8.01 9.69
N ASP A 176 -13.56 7.37 10.38
CA ASP A 176 -13.31 6.62 11.62
C ASP A 176 -12.98 5.16 11.26
N GLU A 177 -11.76 4.94 10.78
CA GLU A 177 -11.26 3.63 10.34
C GLU A 177 -9.95 3.31 11.05
N ASP A 178 -9.77 2.04 11.43
CA ASP A 178 -8.49 1.54 11.93
C ASP A 178 -7.40 1.75 10.87
N TRP A 179 -6.28 2.34 11.27
CA TRP A 179 -5.19 2.65 10.35
C TRP A 179 -4.65 1.38 9.67
N ALA A 180 -4.49 0.29 10.41
CA ALA A 180 -3.76 -0.85 9.89
C ALA A 180 -4.51 -1.62 8.80
N CYS A 181 -5.84 -1.58 8.77
CA CYS A 181 -6.61 -2.24 7.72
C CYS A 181 -6.32 -1.59 6.35
N GLU A 182 -6.65 -0.31 6.20
CA GLU A 182 -6.42 0.42 4.94
C GLU A 182 -4.94 0.69 4.66
N ALA A 183 -4.08 0.83 5.68
CA ALA A 183 -2.64 0.96 5.47
C ALA A 183 -2.03 -0.34 4.93
N ARG A 184 -2.53 -1.51 5.35
CA ARG A 184 -2.08 -2.78 4.81
C ARG A 184 -2.56 -2.97 3.37
N ARG A 185 -3.82 -2.61 3.09
CA ARG A 185 -4.39 -2.60 1.74
C ARG A 185 -3.59 -1.68 0.82
N TYR A 186 -3.30 -0.46 1.26
CA TYR A 186 -2.42 0.49 0.58
C TYR A 186 -1.02 -0.10 0.34
N TYR A 187 -0.37 -0.59 1.40
CA TYR A 187 1.00 -1.10 1.34
C TYR A 187 1.16 -2.25 0.34
N PHE A 188 0.37 -3.33 0.44
CA PHE A 188 0.59 -4.50 -0.43
C PHE A 188 0.17 -4.26 -1.88
N ASN A 189 -0.78 -3.36 -2.09
CA ASN A 189 -1.25 -3.05 -3.44
C ASN A 189 -0.37 -2.01 -4.13
N ILE A 190 0.37 -1.16 -3.43
CA ILE A 190 1.24 -0.15 -4.05
C ILE A 190 2.71 -0.56 -3.92
N VAL A 191 3.21 -0.61 -2.69
CA VAL A 191 4.64 -0.77 -2.37
C VAL A 191 5.07 -2.23 -2.20
N GLY A 192 4.13 -3.17 -1.98
CA GLY A 192 4.38 -4.51 -1.44
C GLY A 192 5.46 -5.35 -2.11
N LYS A 193 5.74 -5.10 -3.39
CA LYS A 193 6.84 -5.72 -4.17
C LYS A 193 8.24 -5.34 -3.68
N TYR A 194 8.38 -4.17 -3.05
CA TYR A 194 9.65 -3.51 -2.76
C TYR A 194 10.06 -3.63 -1.28
N GLY A 195 9.66 -4.72 -0.62
CA GLY A 195 9.97 -4.93 0.81
C GLY A 195 11.46 -4.76 1.19
N ALA A 196 12.39 -5.15 0.32
CA ALA A 196 13.82 -4.96 0.59
C ALA A 196 14.24 -3.48 0.63
N GLN A 197 13.65 -2.65 -0.23
CA GLN A 197 13.88 -1.22 -0.30
C GLN A 197 13.25 -0.51 0.90
N VAL A 198 12.04 -0.93 1.29
CA VAL A 198 11.39 -0.45 2.51
C VAL A 198 12.24 -0.78 3.74
N GLN A 199 12.75 -2.01 3.88
CA GLN A 199 13.67 -2.39 4.97
C GLN A 199 14.95 -1.53 4.98
N ALA A 200 15.50 -1.22 3.81
CA ALA A 200 16.66 -0.34 3.71
C ALA A 200 16.35 1.08 4.19
N LEU A 201 15.18 1.62 3.84
CA LEU A 201 14.71 2.91 4.32
C LEU A 201 14.48 2.92 5.83
N LEU A 202 13.76 1.92 6.37
CA LEU A 202 13.50 1.79 7.81
C LEU A 202 14.79 1.70 8.63
N LYS A 203 15.83 1.05 8.08
CA LYS A 203 17.17 1.01 8.70
C LYS A 203 17.85 2.38 8.75
N LYS A 204 17.62 3.26 7.77
CA LYS A 204 18.11 4.65 7.83
C LYS A 204 17.31 5.45 8.86
N ALA A 205 15.99 5.33 8.80
CA ALA A 205 15.07 6.04 9.68
C ALA A 205 15.27 5.66 11.16
N SER A 206 15.71 4.45 11.48
CA SER A 206 15.98 4.02 12.86
C SER A 206 17.16 4.74 13.53
N ALA A 207 18.00 5.45 12.77
CA ALA A 207 19.04 6.32 13.30
C ALA A 207 18.53 7.73 13.67
N LEU A 208 17.27 8.04 13.34
CA LEU A 208 16.63 9.32 13.58
C LEU A 208 15.74 9.23 14.83
N ASP A 209 15.61 10.34 15.54
CA ASP A 209 14.71 10.47 16.69
C ASP A 209 13.36 10.96 16.21
N ILE A 210 12.54 10.09 15.60
CA ILE A 210 11.26 10.47 14.99
C ILE A 210 10.16 10.54 16.05
N GLN A 211 9.41 11.64 16.08
CA GLN A 211 8.27 11.88 16.97
C GLN A 211 6.94 12.03 16.20
N THR A 212 6.99 12.21 14.89
CA THR A 212 5.80 12.31 14.04
C THR A 212 6.14 11.83 12.63
N ILE A 213 5.20 11.11 12.00
CA ILE A 213 5.28 10.74 10.58
C ILE A 213 4.14 11.43 9.83
N CYS A 214 4.48 12.14 8.76
CA CYS A 214 3.61 12.91 7.90
C CYS A 214 3.61 12.28 6.49
N PRO A 215 2.70 11.34 6.20
CA PRO A 215 2.58 10.69 4.89
C PRO A 215 1.87 11.58 3.87
N LEU A 216 1.94 11.22 2.59
CA LEU A 216 1.21 11.86 1.50
C LEU A 216 -0.26 11.45 1.41
N HIS A 217 -0.65 10.36 2.07
CA HIS A 217 -2.06 9.95 2.24
C HIS A 217 -2.35 9.49 3.66
N GLY A 218 -3.60 9.61 4.08
CA GLY A 218 -4.06 9.15 5.39
C GLY A 218 -3.57 10.04 6.55
N PRO A 219 -3.77 9.61 7.80
CA PRO A 219 -3.59 10.46 8.96
C PRO A 219 -2.12 10.68 9.30
N ILE A 220 -1.87 11.77 10.03
CA ILE A 220 -0.58 12.05 10.64
C ILE A 220 -0.39 11.13 11.84
N LEU A 221 0.77 10.47 11.92
CA LEU A 221 1.04 9.44 12.92
C LEU A 221 1.92 10.03 14.03
N LYS A 222 1.37 10.15 15.25
CA LYS A 222 2.06 10.74 16.40
C LYS A 222 2.06 9.86 17.65
N GLU A 223 1.04 9.03 17.83
CA GLU A 223 0.77 8.40 19.12
C GLU A 223 1.61 7.13 19.34
N ASN A 224 1.50 6.17 18.41
CA ASN A 224 2.08 4.84 18.57
C ASN A 224 3.05 4.51 17.42
N LEU A 225 4.14 5.27 17.32
CA LEU A 225 5.13 5.09 16.26
C LEU A 225 5.74 3.68 16.24
N GLU A 226 5.94 3.06 17.41
CA GLU A 226 6.42 1.68 17.49
C GLU A 226 5.49 0.70 16.78
N TYR A 227 4.17 0.88 16.92
CA TYR A 227 3.19 0.08 16.21
C TYR A 227 3.26 0.28 14.69
N TYR A 228 3.24 1.53 14.20
CA TYR A 228 3.25 1.81 12.76
C TYR A 228 4.53 1.31 12.09
N ILE A 229 5.69 1.57 12.71
CA ILE A 229 7.00 1.11 12.24
C ILE A 229 7.07 -0.42 12.33
N GLY A 230 6.57 -1.02 13.41
CA GLY A 230 6.51 -2.47 13.58
C GLY A 230 5.71 -3.17 12.49
N LYS A 231 4.56 -2.59 12.09
CA LYS A 231 3.75 -3.08 10.97
C LYS A 231 4.52 -3.03 9.65
N TYR A 232 5.11 -1.88 9.32
CA TYR A 232 5.94 -1.75 8.11
C TYR A 232 7.14 -2.71 8.12
N MET A 233 7.78 -2.94 9.27
CA MET A 233 8.85 -3.94 9.41
C MET A 233 8.34 -5.35 9.10
N THR A 234 7.20 -5.75 9.66
CA THR A 234 6.57 -7.04 9.36
C THR A 234 6.23 -7.15 7.86
N TRP A 235 5.50 -6.19 7.31
CA TRP A 235 5.02 -6.25 5.93
C TRP A 235 6.17 -6.28 4.91
N SER A 236 7.19 -5.45 5.10
CA SER A 236 8.36 -5.39 4.21
C SER A 236 9.32 -6.57 4.33
N SER A 237 9.27 -7.29 5.45
CA SER A 237 9.98 -8.56 5.61
C SER A 237 9.26 -9.75 4.95
N TYR A 238 8.03 -9.55 4.48
CA TYR A 238 7.11 -10.59 3.98
C TYR A 238 6.71 -11.63 5.03
N GLU A 239 7.00 -11.39 6.30
CA GLU A 239 6.48 -12.21 7.39
C GLU A 239 4.96 -12.00 7.52
N PRO A 240 4.20 -13.04 7.87
CA PRO A 240 2.79 -12.88 8.16
C PRO A 240 2.61 -12.05 9.42
N GLU A 241 1.57 -11.21 9.42
CA GLU A 241 1.23 -10.43 10.59
C GLU A 241 0.48 -11.28 11.61
N ASP A 242 -0.49 -12.07 11.12
CA ASP A 242 -1.39 -12.86 11.94
C ASP A 242 -1.25 -14.34 11.60
N LYS A 243 -1.32 -15.19 12.62
CA LYS A 243 -1.56 -16.62 12.41
C LYS A 243 -3.00 -16.83 11.97
N GLY A 244 -3.19 -17.42 10.80
CA GLY A 244 -4.52 -17.64 10.26
C GLY A 244 -4.50 -18.22 8.85
N ILE A 245 -5.69 -18.53 8.35
CA ILE A 245 -5.87 -19.16 7.06
C ILE A 245 -6.81 -18.30 6.22
N LEU A 246 -6.33 -17.78 5.09
CA LEU A 246 -7.20 -17.21 4.06
C LEU A 246 -7.74 -18.31 3.16
N ILE A 247 -9.05 -18.42 2.99
CA ILE A 247 -9.65 -19.20 1.91
C ILE A 247 -10.07 -18.24 0.80
N ALA A 248 -9.29 -18.18 -0.28
CA ALA A 248 -9.64 -17.43 -1.47
C ALA A 248 -10.33 -18.36 -2.47
N TYR A 249 -11.60 -18.10 -2.80
CA TYR A 249 -12.36 -18.97 -3.68
C TYR A 249 -12.88 -18.29 -4.94
N ALA A 250 -12.97 -19.08 -6.01
CA ALA A 250 -13.41 -18.68 -7.33
C ALA A 250 -14.48 -19.66 -7.83
N SER A 251 -15.75 -19.25 -7.79
CA SER A 251 -16.89 -20.14 -8.04
C SER A 251 -17.84 -19.64 -9.13
N ILE A 252 -18.07 -20.48 -10.15
CA ILE A 252 -18.95 -20.16 -11.29
C ILE A 252 -20.43 -20.25 -10.88
N HIS A 253 -20.85 -21.41 -10.37
CA HIS A 253 -22.25 -21.72 -10.04
C HIS A 253 -22.44 -22.05 -8.54
N GLY A 254 -21.52 -21.63 -7.69
CA GLY A 254 -21.62 -21.76 -6.24
C GLY A 254 -21.20 -23.13 -5.65
N ASN A 255 -20.92 -24.16 -6.47
CA ASN A 255 -20.48 -25.46 -5.92
C ASN A 255 -19.08 -25.39 -5.28
N THR A 256 -18.13 -24.67 -5.89
CA THR A 256 -16.82 -24.39 -5.26
C THR A 256 -17.00 -23.56 -3.99
N ALA A 257 -17.88 -22.56 -4.00
CA ALA A 257 -18.17 -21.73 -2.82
C ALA A 257 -18.74 -22.58 -1.66
N LYS A 258 -19.64 -23.53 -1.95
CA LYS A 258 -20.15 -24.48 -0.95
C LYS A 258 -19.02 -25.34 -0.35
N ALA A 259 -18.12 -25.83 -1.19
CA ALA A 259 -16.97 -26.60 -0.72
C ALA A 259 -15.98 -25.75 0.11
N ALA A 260 -15.68 -24.52 -0.32
CA ALA A 260 -14.84 -23.58 0.41
C ALA A 260 -15.42 -23.22 1.79
N LYS A 261 -16.73 -22.92 1.85
CA LYS A 261 -17.43 -22.65 3.11
C LYS A 261 -17.46 -23.88 4.01
N LYS A 262 -17.65 -25.09 3.45
CA LYS A 262 -17.57 -26.32 4.22
C LYS A 262 -16.16 -26.57 4.76
N LEU A 263 -15.12 -26.29 3.99
CA LEU A 263 -13.74 -26.39 4.45
C LEU A 263 -13.44 -25.40 5.58
N LYS A 264 -13.98 -24.18 5.49
CA LYS A 264 -13.94 -23.21 6.60
C LYS A 264 -14.52 -23.79 7.89
N GLU A 265 -15.73 -24.34 7.84
CA GLU A 265 -16.36 -24.98 9.01
C GLU A 265 -15.47 -26.09 9.60
N ILE A 266 -14.84 -26.91 8.74
CA ILE A 266 -13.96 -28.00 9.17
C ILE A 266 -12.72 -27.43 9.88
N LEU A 267 -12.05 -26.43 9.30
CA LEU A 267 -10.88 -25.79 9.90
C LEU A 267 -11.18 -25.18 11.26
N GLU A 268 -12.30 -24.45 11.36
CA GLU A 268 -12.75 -23.84 12.62
C GLU A 268 -13.06 -24.92 13.67
N SER A 269 -13.75 -26.01 13.27
CA SER A 269 -14.06 -27.13 14.18
C SER A 269 -12.81 -27.88 14.68
N LYS A 270 -11.72 -27.84 13.91
CA LYS A 270 -10.41 -28.42 14.25
C LYS A 270 -9.50 -27.45 15.01
N GLY A 271 -9.98 -26.23 15.31
CA GLY A 271 -9.29 -25.28 16.18
C GLY A 271 -8.31 -24.35 15.47
N ALA A 272 -8.49 -24.10 14.16
CA ALA A 272 -7.73 -23.04 13.46
C ALA A 272 -7.94 -21.68 14.15
N GLU A 273 -6.87 -20.89 14.31
CA GLU A 273 -6.90 -19.66 15.11
C GLU A 273 -7.79 -18.58 14.49
N LYS A 274 -7.69 -18.41 13.16
CA LYS A 274 -8.49 -17.50 12.35
C LYS A 274 -8.66 -18.10 10.96
N VAL A 275 -9.90 -18.11 10.46
CA VAL A 275 -10.20 -18.50 9.08
C VAL A 275 -10.95 -17.38 8.37
N ALA A 276 -10.21 -16.62 7.55
CA ALA A 276 -10.78 -15.64 6.63
C ALA A 276 -11.26 -16.33 5.35
N ILE A 277 -12.25 -15.76 4.68
CA ILE A 277 -12.77 -16.30 3.42
C ILE A 277 -13.20 -15.15 2.52
N THR A 278 -12.78 -15.21 1.25
CA THR A 278 -13.09 -14.19 0.24
C THR A 278 -13.59 -14.84 -1.06
N ASP A 279 -14.62 -14.23 -1.65
CA ASP A 279 -15.16 -14.54 -2.97
C ASP A 279 -14.48 -13.66 -4.01
N LEU A 280 -13.48 -14.19 -4.71
CA LEU A 280 -12.67 -13.44 -5.68
C LEU A 280 -13.48 -12.87 -6.86
N ALA A 281 -14.74 -13.30 -7.04
CA ALA A 281 -15.60 -12.79 -8.10
C ALA A 281 -16.52 -11.63 -7.65
N ARG A 282 -16.51 -11.25 -6.36
CA ARG A 282 -17.46 -10.30 -5.77
C ARG A 282 -16.85 -9.36 -4.75
N ASP A 283 -15.92 -9.87 -3.95
CA ASP A 283 -15.23 -9.09 -2.92
C ASP A 283 -14.08 -8.31 -3.57
N ASP A 284 -13.60 -7.27 -2.88
CA ASP A 284 -12.49 -6.46 -3.38
C ASP A 284 -11.21 -7.28 -3.50
N MET A 285 -10.64 -7.30 -4.72
CA MET A 285 -9.39 -7.98 -5.02
C MET A 285 -8.23 -7.39 -4.19
N ALA A 286 -8.22 -6.08 -3.95
CA ALA A 286 -7.15 -5.44 -3.19
C ALA A 286 -7.16 -5.86 -1.71
N GLU A 287 -8.35 -6.04 -1.12
CA GLU A 287 -8.52 -6.66 0.21
C GLU A 287 -8.11 -8.13 0.20
N ALA A 288 -8.50 -8.91 -0.81
CA ALA A 288 -8.09 -10.32 -0.90
C ALA A 288 -6.55 -10.47 -0.95
N ILE A 289 -5.86 -9.56 -1.64
CA ILE A 289 -4.39 -9.51 -1.69
C ILE A 289 -3.84 -9.13 -0.31
N GLU A 290 -4.38 -8.12 0.34
CA GLU A 290 -4.01 -7.72 1.71
C GLU A 290 -4.11 -8.89 2.69
N ASP A 291 -5.23 -9.61 2.68
CA ASP A 291 -5.49 -10.77 3.55
C ASP A 291 -4.51 -11.92 3.26
N ALA A 292 -4.12 -12.11 2.00
CA ALA A 292 -3.15 -13.14 1.64
C ALA A 292 -1.79 -12.88 2.30
N PHE A 293 -1.33 -11.62 2.30
CA PHE A 293 -0.10 -11.25 3.00
C PHE A 293 -0.27 -11.16 4.51
N ARG A 294 -1.47 -10.91 5.01
CA ARG A 294 -1.76 -10.87 6.45
C ARG A 294 -1.55 -12.22 7.13
N TYR A 295 -2.09 -13.28 6.54
CA TYR A 295 -2.15 -14.62 7.14
C TYR A 295 -0.99 -15.51 6.74
N ASP A 296 -0.55 -16.41 7.62
CA ASP A 296 0.58 -17.33 7.38
C ASP A 296 0.25 -18.49 6.43
N ARG A 297 -1.03 -18.81 6.28
CA ARG A 297 -1.54 -19.90 5.46
C ARG A 297 -2.65 -19.43 4.53
N MET A 298 -2.77 -20.09 3.38
CA MET A 298 -3.83 -19.81 2.41
C MET A 298 -4.37 -21.11 1.80
N ILE A 299 -5.64 -21.12 1.43
CA ILE A 299 -6.26 -22.16 0.62
C ILE A 299 -6.81 -21.50 -0.65
N LEU A 300 -6.37 -22.01 -1.79
CA LEU A 300 -6.89 -21.61 -3.09
C LEU A 300 -7.96 -22.61 -3.52
N ALA A 301 -9.20 -22.13 -3.67
CA ALA A 301 -10.37 -22.96 -3.97
C ALA A 301 -11.03 -22.52 -5.29
N ALA A 302 -10.76 -23.19 -6.41
CA ALA A 302 -11.20 -22.70 -7.72
C ALA A 302 -11.88 -23.75 -8.61
N ALA A 303 -12.81 -23.28 -9.43
CA ALA A 303 -13.37 -24.07 -10.53
C ALA A 303 -12.37 -24.16 -11.69
N SER A 304 -12.35 -25.32 -12.36
CA SER A 304 -11.67 -25.51 -13.64
C SER A 304 -12.45 -24.78 -14.73
N TYR A 305 -11.74 -24.03 -15.58
CA TYR A 305 -12.33 -23.21 -16.64
C TYR A 305 -11.38 -23.21 -17.84
N ASP A 306 -11.88 -23.50 -19.05
CA ASP A 306 -11.10 -23.54 -20.31
C ASP A 306 -9.75 -24.30 -20.22
N ALA A 307 -9.75 -25.44 -19.53
CA ALA A 307 -8.56 -26.25 -19.22
C ALA A 307 -7.47 -25.55 -18.37
N GLY A 308 -7.80 -24.38 -17.83
CA GLY A 308 -7.07 -23.59 -16.84
C GLY A 308 -7.84 -23.49 -15.53
N VAL A 309 -7.92 -22.28 -14.97
CA VAL A 309 -8.64 -21.96 -13.73
C VAL A 309 -9.55 -20.76 -13.95
N PHE A 310 -10.60 -20.61 -13.14
CA PHE A 310 -11.57 -19.52 -13.32
C PHE A 310 -10.90 -18.14 -13.29
N PRO A 311 -11.24 -17.18 -14.19
CA PRO A 311 -10.44 -15.97 -14.41
C PRO A 311 -10.14 -15.10 -13.18
N CYS A 312 -11.06 -14.94 -12.23
CA CYS A 312 -10.78 -14.18 -11.01
C CYS A 312 -9.69 -14.83 -10.12
N MET A 313 -9.52 -16.16 -10.19
CA MET A 313 -8.38 -16.83 -9.55
C MET A 313 -7.09 -16.61 -10.32
N GLU A 314 -7.14 -16.57 -11.66
CA GLU A 314 -5.97 -16.21 -12.48
C GLU A 314 -5.48 -14.81 -12.15
N ASP A 315 -6.42 -13.87 -12.01
CA ASP A 315 -6.16 -12.48 -11.65
C ASP A 315 -5.55 -12.35 -10.25
N PHE A 316 -6.16 -12.99 -9.24
CA PHE A 316 -5.61 -13.05 -7.89
C PHE A 316 -4.18 -13.59 -7.84
N LEU A 317 -3.91 -14.71 -8.54
CA LEU A 317 -2.57 -15.28 -8.66
C LEU A 317 -1.59 -14.37 -9.39
N HIS A 318 -2.05 -13.65 -10.41
CA HIS A 318 -1.25 -12.65 -11.12
C HIS A 318 -0.82 -11.53 -10.18
N HIS A 319 -1.76 -10.96 -9.41
CA HIS A 319 -1.48 -9.92 -8.44
C HIS A 319 -0.47 -10.39 -7.37
N LEU A 320 -0.67 -11.55 -6.74
CA LEU A 320 0.28 -12.11 -5.77
C LEU A 320 1.70 -12.26 -6.35
N LYS A 321 1.81 -12.77 -7.58
CA LYS A 321 3.10 -12.90 -8.26
C LYS A 321 3.74 -11.54 -8.52
N SER A 322 2.95 -10.56 -8.98
CA SER A 322 3.42 -9.20 -9.26
C SER A 322 3.98 -8.50 -8.01
N LYS A 323 3.42 -8.81 -6.84
CA LYS A 323 3.80 -8.27 -5.52
C LYS A 323 4.83 -9.13 -4.78
N ALA A 324 5.45 -10.09 -5.46
CA ALA A 324 6.49 -10.96 -4.90
C ALA A 324 6.06 -11.69 -3.62
N TYR A 325 4.80 -12.16 -3.58
CA TYR A 325 4.26 -12.98 -2.50
C TYR A 325 5.16 -14.16 -2.16
N GLN A 326 5.39 -14.39 -0.86
CA GLN A 326 6.38 -15.36 -0.38
C GLN A 326 6.17 -15.74 1.09
N LYS A 327 6.88 -16.79 1.54
CA LYS A 327 6.95 -17.25 2.95
C LYS A 327 5.60 -17.72 3.51
N ARG A 328 4.89 -18.57 2.76
CA ARG A 328 3.52 -19.01 3.08
C ARG A 328 3.34 -20.49 2.82
N THR A 329 2.32 -21.06 3.44
CA THR A 329 1.89 -22.42 3.12
C THR A 329 0.51 -22.40 2.46
N VAL A 330 0.36 -23.15 1.38
CA VAL A 330 -0.83 -23.13 0.52
C VAL A 330 -1.48 -24.52 0.44
N GLY A 331 -2.78 -24.58 0.70
CA GLY A 331 -3.63 -25.73 0.39
C GLY A 331 -4.39 -25.52 -0.93
N LEU A 332 -4.71 -26.60 -1.65
CA LEU A 332 -5.42 -26.52 -2.93
C LEU A 332 -6.73 -27.31 -2.89
N LEU A 333 -7.82 -26.66 -3.33
CA LEU A 333 -9.10 -27.27 -3.61
C LEU A 333 -9.52 -26.92 -5.04
N GLU A 334 -9.78 -27.92 -5.87
CA GLU A 334 -10.33 -27.72 -7.21
C GLU A 334 -11.74 -28.28 -7.35
N ASN A 335 -12.51 -27.69 -8.26
CA ASN A 335 -13.78 -28.24 -8.71
C ASN A 335 -13.79 -28.40 -10.24
N GLY A 336 -14.10 -29.58 -10.75
CA GLY A 336 -14.21 -29.85 -12.19
C GLY A 336 -15.05 -31.08 -12.49
N SER A 337 -15.61 -31.18 -13.70
CA SER A 337 -16.58 -32.24 -14.03
C SER A 337 -15.96 -33.45 -14.73
N TRP A 338 -15.27 -33.26 -15.86
CA TRP A 338 -14.72 -34.35 -16.69
C TRP A 338 -13.20 -34.30 -16.86
N ALA A 339 -12.59 -33.13 -16.72
CA ALA A 339 -11.13 -32.95 -16.76
C ALA A 339 -10.71 -31.79 -15.84
N PRO A 340 -10.67 -32.01 -14.50
CA PRO A 340 -10.19 -30.99 -13.57
C PRO A 340 -8.78 -30.51 -13.92
N SER A 341 -8.60 -29.19 -13.94
CA SER A 341 -7.35 -28.53 -14.33
C SER A 341 -6.91 -27.45 -13.35
N ALA A 342 -7.84 -26.94 -12.52
CA ALA A 342 -7.59 -25.79 -11.65
C ALA A 342 -6.42 -26.02 -10.68
N ALA A 343 -6.33 -27.17 -10.01
CA ALA A 343 -5.26 -27.41 -9.05
C ALA A 343 -3.88 -27.39 -9.72
N ARG A 344 -3.75 -27.99 -10.90
CA ARG A 344 -2.51 -27.97 -11.67
C ARG A 344 -2.13 -26.55 -12.10
N THR A 345 -3.10 -25.74 -12.54
CA THR A 345 -2.86 -24.34 -12.93
C THR A 345 -2.44 -23.49 -11.74
N MET A 346 -3.15 -23.58 -10.61
CA MET A 346 -2.79 -22.86 -9.38
C MET A 346 -1.41 -23.28 -8.88
N LYS A 347 -1.12 -24.59 -8.83
CA LYS A 347 0.19 -25.14 -8.43
C LYS A 347 1.33 -24.58 -9.28
N ALA A 348 1.18 -24.56 -10.60
CA ALA A 348 2.21 -24.06 -11.51
C ALA A 348 2.58 -22.59 -11.27
N VAL A 349 1.65 -21.76 -10.80
CA VAL A 349 1.94 -20.36 -10.45
C VAL A 349 2.56 -20.25 -9.06
N VAL A 350 1.98 -20.94 -8.07
CA VAL A 350 2.43 -20.89 -6.66
C VAL A 350 3.85 -21.43 -6.50
N GLU A 351 4.25 -22.46 -7.25
CA GLU A 351 5.62 -23.02 -7.20
C GLU A 351 6.70 -22.02 -7.68
N GLN A 352 6.32 -20.96 -8.39
CA GLN A 352 7.24 -19.89 -8.78
C GLN A 352 7.45 -18.84 -7.68
N MET A 353 6.62 -18.87 -6.63
CA MET A 353 6.68 -17.91 -5.52
C MET A 353 7.74 -18.36 -4.51
N LYS A 354 8.54 -17.40 -4.05
CA LYS A 354 9.69 -17.69 -3.18
C LYS A 354 9.22 -18.21 -1.83
N ASN A 355 9.84 -19.28 -1.32
CA ASN A 355 9.53 -19.82 0.01
C ASN A 355 8.02 -20.08 0.23
N VAL A 356 7.28 -20.44 -0.81
CA VAL A 356 5.90 -20.89 -0.68
C VAL A 356 5.87 -22.41 -0.81
N SER A 357 5.20 -23.07 0.12
CA SER A 357 5.03 -24.53 0.11
C SER A 357 3.57 -24.89 -0.17
N ILE A 358 3.34 -26.05 -0.79
CA ILE A 358 1.99 -26.56 -1.06
C ILE A 358 1.81 -27.86 -0.27
N VAL A 359 0.76 -27.94 0.55
CA VAL A 359 0.43 -29.14 1.32
C VAL A 359 -0.40 -30.12 0.50
N GLU A 360 -0.22 -31.40 0.79
CA GLU A 360 -1.07 -32.49 0.27
C GLU A 360 -2.06 -32.94 1.37
N PRO A 361 -3.23 -33.49 1.02
CA PRO A 361 -3.69 -33.77 -0.34
C PRO A 361 -4.32 -32.54 -1.02
N VAL A 362 -4.18 -32.45 -2.34
CA VAL A 362 -5.10 -31.65 -3.17
C VAL A 362 -6.52 -32.23 -3.07
N VAL A 363 -7.51 -31.39 -2.77
CA VAL A 363 -8.92 -31.80 -2.74
C VAL A 363 -9.56 -31.57 -4.11
N THR A 364 -10.06 -32.63 -4.74
CA THR A 364 -10.79 -32.54 -6.03
C THR A 364 -12.28 -32.80 -5.82
N ILE A 365 -13.11 -31.79 -6.05
CA ILE A 365 -14.58 -31.91 -6.08
C ILE A 365 -15.04 -32.17 -7.51
N LYS A 366 -15.87 -33.21 -7.72
CA LYS A 366 -16.45 -33.50 -9.04
C LYS A 366 -17.84 -32.91 -9.21
N SER A 367 -17.90 -31.69 -9.77
CA SER A 367 -19.12 -30.88 -9.99
C SER A 367 -19.79 -30.42 -8.69
N THR A 368 -20.30 -31.35 -7.89
CA THR A 368 -20.99 -31.08 -6.62
C THR A 368 -20.32 -31.86 -5.50
N MET A 369 -20.05 -31.18 -4.38
CA MET A 369 -19.51 -31.80 -3.16
C MET A 369 -20.45 -32.91 -2.65
N LYS A 370 -19.85 -34.02 -2.22
CA LYS A 370 -20.51 -35.20 -1.64
C LYS A 370 -19.89 -35.52 -0.27
N ASP A 371 -20.57 -36.33 0.52
CA ASP A 371 -20.07 -36.74 1.85
C ASP A 371 -18.72 -37.48 1.76
N SER A 372 -18.46 -38.19 0.66
CA SER A 372 -17.17 -38.85 0.41
C SER A 372 -16.00 -37.86 0.24
N ASP A 373 -16.27 -36.60 -0.10
CA ASP A 373 -15.23 -35.59 -0.28
C ASP A 373 -14.75 -35.03 1.07
N ILE A 374 -15.57 -35.14 2.12
CA ILE A 374 -15.30 -34.58 3.45
C ILE A 374 -14.03 -35.18 4.05
N GLU A 375 -13.77 -36.48 3.88
CA GLU A 375 -12.55 -37.11 4.41
C GLU A 375 -11.27 -36.48 3.83
N ASN A 376 -11.27 -36.13 2.55
CA ASN A 376 -10.12 -35.45 1.94
C ASN A 376 -10.03 -33.99 2.36
N MET A 377 -11.16 -33.32 2.58
CA MET A 377 -11.21 -31.97 3.15
C MET A 377 -10.66 -31.93 4.58
N GLU A 378 -10.98 -32.92 5.41
CA GLU A 378 -10.43 -33.07 6.75
C GLU A 378 -8.93 -33.31 6.73
N LYS A 379 -8.43 -34.15 5.81
CA LYS A 379 -6.98 -34.37 5.62
C LYS A 379 -6.25 -33.10 5.21
N LEU A 380 -6.81 -32.33 4.27
CA LEU A 380 -6.25 -31.03 3.87
C LEU A 380 -6.28 -30.05 5.05
N ALA A 381 -7.37 -30.01 5.80
CA ALA A 381 -7.50 -29.18 7.00
C ALA A 381 -6.44 -29.54 8.06
N ASP A 382 -6.20 -30.82 8.31
CA ASP A 382 -5.15 -31.26 9.23
C ASP A 382 -3.75 -30.89 8.71
N ALA A 383 -3.50 -31.03 7.42
CA ALA A 383 -2.21 -30.69 6.82
C ALA A 383 -1.92 -29.18 6.92
N ILE A 384 -2.91 -28.32 6.64
CA ILE A 384 -2.72 -26.86 6.68
C ILE A 384 -2.62 -26.34 8.12
N ILE A 385 -3.37 -26.91 9.07
CA ILE A 385 -3.32 -26.49 10.48
C ILE A 385 -1.95 -26.80 11.10
N ASN A 386 -1.35 -27.94 10.74
CA ASN A 386 -0.09 -28.41 11.31
C ASN A 386 1.17 -27.90 10.55
N ALA A 387 1.01 -27.04 9.55
CA ALA A 387 2.08 -26.57 8.69
C ALA A 387 2.97 -25.48 9.29
#